data_AF-A0A2G8RDE0-F1
#
_entry.id   AF-A0A2G8RDE0-F1
#
_cell.length_a   1.000
_cell.length_b   1.000
_cell.length_c   1.000
_cell.angle_alpha   90.00
_cell.angle_beta   90.00
_cell.angle_gamma   90.00
#
_symmetry.space_group_name_H-M   'P 1'
#
loop_
_entity.id
_entity.type
_entity.pdbx_description
1 polymer ?
#
loop_
_entity_poly.entity_id
_entity_poly.type
_entity_poly.pdbx_seq_one_letter_code
_entity_poly.pdbx_strand_id
1 'polypeptide(L)' 'MGRFFPFTTSRPATSSRLVEGLLYLQHAYRLSDEAVVAHLIDNPYYQHYTGEVFFQHRPPIDPSSLTRWRQQIGKD' A
#
# COMPACT_ATOMS: atom_id res chain seq x y z
N MET A 1 14.93 36.41 6.53
CA MET A 1 15.18 35.34 5.56
C MET A 1 14.82 34.00 6.21
N GLY A 2 13.62 33.49 5.94
CA GLY A 2 13.14 32.22 6.50
C GLY A 2 13.80 31.04 5.77
N ARG A 3 14.39 30.12 6.55
CA ARG A 3 14.91 28.86 6.04
C ARG A 3 13.74 27.99 5.55
N PHE A 4 13.69 27.75 4.25
CA PHE A 4 12.89 26.67 3.69
C PHE A 4 13.50 25.35 4.17
N PHE A 5 12.77 24.61 4.98
CA PHE A 5 13.07 23.20 5.22
C PHE A 5 12.77 22.45 3.92
N PRO A 6 13.75 21.84 3.23
CA PRO A 6 13.43 20.92 2.17
C PRO A 6 12.77 19.71 2.83
N PHE A 7 11.52 19.42 2.47
CA PHE A 7 10.86 18.15 2.77
C PHE A 7 11.63 17.03 2.08
N THR A 8 12.73 16.61 2.72
CA THR A 8 13.41 15.35 2.42
C THR A 8 13.08 14.39 3.55
N THR A 9 11.78 14.22 3.80
CA THR A 9 11.28 13.26 4.78
C THR A 9 10.69 12.10 4.02
N SER A 10 11.56 11.10 3.84
CA SER A 10 11.27 9.69 4.07
C SER A 10 10.30 9.02 3.10
N ARG A 11 10.70 7.83 2.61
CA ARG A 11 9.82 6.76 2.10
C ARG A 11 8.37 7.02 2.52
N PRO A 12 7.43 7.29 1.59
CA PRO A 12 6.07 7.60 2.00
C PRO A 12 5.63 6.46 2.90
N ALA A 13 5.28 6.78 4.14
CA ALA A 13 4.66 5.82 5.04
C ALA A 13 3.55 5.18 4.21
N THR A 14 3.65 3.88 3.97
CA THR A 14 2.69 3.14 3.16
C THR A 14 1.31 3.62 3.56
N SER A 15 0.61 4.30 2.65
CA SER A 15 -0.63 5.02 2.99
C SER A 15 -1.54 4.05 3.73
N SER A 16 -2.05 4.42 4.91
CA SER A 16 -2.90 3.51 5.68
C SER A 16 -4.08 3.00 4.85
N ARG A 17 -4.57 3.82 3.91
CA ARG A 17 -5.59 3.46 2.92
C ARG A 17 -5.14 2.37 1.94
N LEU A 18 -3.88 2.38 1.54
CA LEU A 18 -3.31 1.37 0.66
C LEU A 18 -3.21 0.03 1.38
N VAL A 19 -2.76 0.02 2.63
CA VAL A 19 -2.69 -1.21 3.44
C VAL A 19 -4.09 -1.74 3.74
N GLU A 20 -5.01 -0.87 4.16
CA GLU A 20 -6.40 -1.23 4.42
C GLU A 20 -7.08 -1.79 3.17
N GLY A 21 -6.92 -1.14 2.02
CA GLY A 21 -7.48 -1.61 0.75
C GLY A 21 -6.89 -2.96 0.31
N LEU A 22 -5.58 -3.16 0.49
CA LEU A 22 -4.95 -4.46 0.20
C LEU A 22 -5.42 -5.56 1.15
N LEU A 23 -5.53 -5.29 2.45
CA LEU A 23 -6.05 -6.26 3.42
C LEU A 23 -7.52 -6.61 3.14
N TYR A 24 -8.32 -5.63 2.73
CA TYR A 24 -9.70 -5.85 2.32
C TYR A 24 -9.78 -6.75 1.08
N LEU A 25 -9.02 -6.44 0.02
CA LEU A 25 -8.98 -7.24 -1.21
C LEU A 25 -8.47 -8.65 -0.93
N GLN A 26 -7.47 -8.77 -0.06
CA GLN A 26 -6.94 -10.04 0.37
C GLN A 26 -8.01 -10.90 1.05
N HIS A 27 -8.80 -10.31 1.95
CA HIS A 27 -9.86 -11.02 2.65
C HIS A 27 -11.04 -11.36 1.74
N ALA A 28 -11.48 -10.41 0.90
CA ALA A 28 -12.63 -10.57 0.01
C ALA A 28 -12.39 -11.66 -1.05
N TYR A 29 -11.19 -11.73 -1.61
CA TYR A 29 -10.83 -12.69 -2.66
C TYR A 29 -9.99 -13.87 -2.16
N ARG A 30 -9.71 -13.96 -0.85
CA ARG A 30 -8.86 -14.99 -0.22
C ARG A 30 -7.50 -15.15 -0.90
N LEU A 31 -6.85 -14.04 -1.21
CA LEU A 31 -5.58 -14.01 -1.95
C LEU A 31 -4.36 -14.13 -1.02
N SER A 32 -3.21 -14.54 -1.55
CA SER A 32 -1.92 -14.41 -0.85
C SER A 32 -1.41 -12.96 -0.92
N ASP A 33 -0.39 -12.64 -0.13
CA ASP A 33 0.25 -11.31 -0.09
C ASP A 33 0.81 -10.94 -1.47
N GLU A 34 1.38 -11.91 -2.18
CA GLU A 34 1.93 -11.73 -3.53
C GLU A 34 0.81 -11.59 -4.56
N ALA A 35 -0.23 -12.42 -4.45
CA ALA A 35 -1.35 -12.39 -5.38
C ALA A 35 -2.14 -11.09 -5.29
N VAL A 36 -2.36 -10.55 -4.07
CA VAL A 36 -3.07 -9.27 -3.92
C VAL A 36 -2.27 -8.09 -4.49
N VAL A 37 -0.94 -8.12 -4.35
CA VAL A 37 -0.05 -7.10 -4.95
C VAL A 37 -0.01 -7.22 -6.48
N ALA A 38 0.00 -8.45 -7.02
CA ALA A 38 -0.10 -8.67 -8.46
C ALA A 38 -1.44 -8.16 -9.02
N HIS A 39 -2.56 -8.47 -8.36
CA HIS A 39 -3.88 -7.96 -8.74
C HIS A 39 -4.00 -6.44 -8.66
N LEU A 40 -3.31 -5.79 -7.71
CA LEU A 40 -3.26 -4.33 -7.63
C LEU A 40 -2.61 -3.71 -8.88
N ILE A 41 -1.55 -4.32 -9.41
CA ILE A 41 -0.88 -3.82 -10.62
C ILE A 41 -1.73 -4.09 -11.88
N ASP A 42 -2.37 -5.26 -11.93
CA ASP A 42 -3.13 -5.71 -13.09
C ASP A 42 -4.45 -4.93 -13.27
N ASN A 43 -5.01 -4.41 -12.17
CA ASN A 43 -6.30 -3.73 -12.19
C ASN A 43 -6.22 -2.25 -11.77
N PRO A 44 -6.42 -1.28 -12.71
CA PRO A 44 -6.39 0.15 -12.41
C PRO A 44 -7.46 0.59 -11.40
N TYR A 45 -8.58 -0.12 -11.30
CA TYR A 45 -9.62 0.18 -10.31
C TYR A 45 -9.12 0.01 -8.87
N TYR A 46 -8.28 -1.00 -8.63
CA TYR A 46 -7.74 -1.23 -7.29
C TYR A 46 -6.70 -0.18 -6.92
N GLN A 47 -5.90 0.31 -7.88
CA GLN A 47 -4.98 1.41 -7.65
C GLN A 47 -5.72 2.68 -7.23
N HIS A 48 -6.78 3.03 -7.96
CA HIS A 48 -7.63 4.16 -7.62
C HIS A 48 -8.26 4.01 -6.22
N TYR A 49 -8.76 2.81 -5.91
CA TYR A 49 -9.32 2.50 -4.59
C TYR A 49 -8.31 2.66 -3.45
N THR A 50 -7.05 2.27 -3.66
CA THR A 50 -5.97 2.45 -2.68
C THR A 50 -5.49 3.90 -2.53
N GLY A 51 -6.02 4.83 -3.34
CA GLY A 51 -5.73 6.26 -3.27
C GLY A 51 -4.66 6.73 -4.25
N GLU A 52 -4.29 5.91 -5.23
CA GLU A 52 -3.39 6.33 -6.31
C GLU A 52 -4.15 7.21 -7.32
N VAL A 53 -3.53 8.32 -7.70
CA VAL A 53 -4.10 9.28 -8.67
C VAL A 53 -3.69 8.92 -10.11
N PHE A 54 -2.57 8.19 -10.26
CA PHE A 54 -2.02 7.78 -11.54
C PHE A 54 -1.82 6.28 -11.59
N PHE A 55 -1.96 5.71 -12.79
CA PHE A 55 -1.70 4.29 -12.99
C PHE A 55 -0.21 3.99 -12.86
N GLN A 56 0.15 3.09 -11.95
CA GLN A 56 1.52 2.66 -11.71
C GLN A 56 1.70 1.20 -12.14
N HIS A 57 2.69 0.93 -12.99
CA HIS A 57 3.03 -0.44 -13.40
C HIS A 57 3.92 -1.17 -12.39
N ARG A 58 4.39 -0.47 -11.36
CA ARG A 58 5.21 -1.07 -10.30
C ARG A 58 4.41 -1.12 -9.01
N PRO A 59 4.56 -2.19 -8.21
CA PRO A 59 3.87 -2.29 -6.95
C PRO A 59 4.37 -1.17 -6.02
N PRO A 60 3.47 -0.36 -5.44
CA PRO A 60 3.85 0.68 -4.48
C PRO A 60 4.30 0.10 -3.14
N ILE A 61 4.03 -1.18 -2.87
CA ILE A 61 4.36 -1.88 -1.64
C ILE A 61 4.95 -3.26 -1.94
N ASP A 62 5.95 -3.65 -1.14
CA ASP A 62 6.45 -5.03 -1.15
C ASP A 62 5.46 -5.95 -0.40
N PRO A 63 5.09 -7.13 -0.94
CA PRO A 63 4.19 -8.08 -0.29
C PRO A 63 4.56 -8.40 1.16
N SER A 64 5.86 -8.50 1.48
CA SER A 64 6.32 -8.80 2.85
C SER A 64 5.98 -7.69 3.86
N SER A 65 5.70 -6.48 3.38
CA SER A 65 5.26 -5.35 4.22
C SER A 65 3.87 -5.59 4.79
N LEU A 66 3.00 -6.34 4.09
CA LEU A 66 1.65 -6.68 4.57
C LEU A 66 1.70 -7.62 5.78
N THR A 67 2.62 -8.59 5.76
CA THR A 67 2.83 -9.49 6.90
C THR A 67 3.32 -8.72 8.14
N ARG A 68 4.25 -7.75 7.96
CA ARG A 68 4.70 -6.87 9.07
C ARG A 68 3.56 -6.02 9.62
N TRP A 69 2.70 -5.49 8.74
CA TRP A 69 1.53 -4.72 9.14
C TRP A 69 0.51 -5.54 9.93
N ARG A 70 0.23 -6.78 9.53
CA ARG A 70 -0.65 -7.68 10.33
C ARG A 70 -0.08 -7.95 11.72
N GLN A 71 1.22 -8.20 11.81
CA GLN A 71 1.88 -8.39 13.11
C GLN A 71 1.84 -7.16 13.99
N GLN A 72 1.80 -5.96 13.40
CA GLN A 72 1.70 -4.70 14.14
C GLN A 72 0.28 -4.39 14.62
N ILE A 73 -0.75 -4.75 13.84
CA ILE A 73 -2.17 -4.59 14.25
C ILE A 73 -2.57 -5.61 15.32
N GLY A 74 -2.02 -6.83 15.28
CA GLY A 74 -2.29 -7.87 16.28
C GLY A 74 -1.50 -7.76 17.58
N LYS A 75 -0.75 -6.66 17.77
CA LYS A 75 0.12 -6.44 18.94
C LYS A 75 -0.54 -5.46 19.90
N ASP A 76 -1.69 -5.87 20.43
CA ASP A 76 -2.31 -5.29 21.62
C ASP A 76 -2.23 -6.29 22.79
#